data_AF-A0A1J5D400-F1
#
_entry.id   AF-A0A1J5D400-F1
#
_cell.length_a   1.000
_cell.length_b   1.000
_cell.length_c   1.000
_cell.angle_alpha   90.00
_cell.angle_beta   90.00
_cell.angle_gamma   90.00
#
_symmetry.space_group_name_H-M   'P 1'
#
loop_
_entity.id
_entity.type
_entity.pdbx_description
1 polymer ?
#
loop_
_entity_poly.entity_id
_entity_poly.type
_entity_poly.pdbx_seq_one_letter_code
_entity_poly.pdbx_strand_id
1 'polypeptide(L)'
;MKYNLHQRFSALTFGRTLFQARGFSLIELMITLIIISTILIYTITAYEEHLIAAKVTRARTDIEEICKAVRWYNIREEKPFAIGTFTPLYLGTFIGNFLEKAPPFDPWGKPYRHNPDLGIVFSTGPDFVEFGSRPGALDDDVVMHYLPEDFCITRAAYIDSNQNNQVDFGDEVEITLARPAQMANVNVFDFKTLNPESAFGSAKVVAPQKGSTLRLVFTPPVAPKIKLGETKLLPFYDIQSIKDFSHPPKTLGSVEEVVINRRRM
;
A
#
# COMPACT_ATOMS: atom_id res chain seq x y z
N MET A 1 18.52 -33.12 62.16
CA MET A 1 19.86 -33.07 61.54
C MET A 1 19.83 -31.98 60.48
N LYS A 2 20.24 -30.76 60.85
CA LYS A 2 20.18 -29.56 60.00
C LYS A 2 21.52 -29.40 59.28
N TYR A 3 21.51 -29.24 57.96
CA TYR A 3 22.62 -28.60 57.25
C TYR A 3 22.07 -27.59 56.24
N ASN A 4 22.24 -26.32 56.62
CA ASN A 4 22.10 -25.14 55.78
C ASN A 4 23.20 -25.16 54.71
N LEU A 5 22.83 -24.96 53.44
CA LEU A 5 23.79 -24.64 52.38
C LEU A 5 23.52 -23.22 51.88
N HIS A 6 24.14 -22.24 52.55
CA HIS A 6 24.27 -20.89 52.03
C HIS A 6 25.21 -20.93 50.82
N GLN A 7 24.68 -20.75 49.62
CA GLN A 7 25.49 -20.44 48.43
C GLN A 7 25.96 -19.00 48.55
N ARG A 8 27.27 -18.83 48.78
CA ARG A 8 27.95 -17.53 48.80
C ARG A 8 28.30 -17.17 47.35
N PHE A 9 27.72 -16.08 46.86
CA PHE A 9 28.23 -15.38 45.67
C PHE A 9 29.64 -14.90 45.97
N SER A 10 30.64 -15.54 45.35
CA SER A 10 32.01 -15.06 45.36
C SER A 10 32.12 -13.95 44.33
N ALA A 11 32.29 -12.71 44.82
CA ALA A 11 32.64 -11.57 43.98
C ALA A 11 33.96 -11.87 43.27
N LEU A 12 33.95 -11.87 41.93
CA LEU A 12 35.15 -11.81 41.12
C LEU A 12 35.76 -10.42 41.30
N THR A 13 36.69 -10.31 42.23
CA THR A 13 37.54 -9.14 42.42
C THR A 13 38.40 -8.99 41.17
N PHE A 14 38.01 -8.06 40.27
CA PHE A 14 38.86 -7.61 39.19
C PHE A 14 40.16 -7.08 39.81
N GLY A 15 41.28 -7.77 39.58
CA GLY A 15 42.57 -7.43 40.16
C GLY A 15 42.91 -5.98 39.81
N ARG A 16 42.98 -5.11 40.83
CA ARG A 16 43.62 -3.80 40.72
C ARG A 16 45.11 -4.06 40.51
N THR A 17 45.55 -4.04 39.26
CA THR A 17 46.96 -3.81 38.94
C THR A 17 47.32 -2.44 39.49
N LEU A 18 48.18 -2.42 40.51
CA LEU A 18 48.81 -1.21 41.03
C LEU A 18 49.56 -0.56 39.87
N PHE A 19 48.99 0.50 39.29
CA PHE A 19 49.67 1.36 38.34
C PHE A 19 50.87 1.96 39.07
N GLN A 20 52.07 1.42 38.84
CA GLN A 20 53.30 2.12 39.19
C GLN A 20 53.27 3.44 38.42
N ALA A 21 53.36 4.56 39.13
CA ALA A 21 53.41 5.90 38.54
C ALA A 21 54.75 6.10 37.80
N ARG A 22 54.87 5.48 36.62
CA ARG A 22 55.87 5.80 35.61
C ARG A 22 55.27 6.89 34.72
N GLY A 23 56.01 7.98 34.52
CA GLY A 23 55.59 9.08 33.64
C GLY A 23 55.33 8.59 32.22
N PHE A 24 54.31 9.17 31.60
CA PHE A 24 53.86 8.84 30.25
C PHE A 24 54.90 9.25 29.21
N SER A 25 55.22 8.36 28.25
CA SER A 25 56.17 8.66 27.19
C SER A 25 55.51 9.45 26.05
N LEU A 26 56.22 10.42 25.47
CA LEU A 26 55.72 11.19 24.33
C LEU A 26 55.33 10.29 23.15
N ILE A 27 56.09 9.22 22.90
CA ILE A 27 55.80 8.27 21.83
C ILE A 27 54.51 7.48 22.09
N GLU A 28 54.21 7.18 23.35
CA GLU A 28 52.99 6.46 23.75
C GLU A 28 51.75 7.33 23.51
N LEU A 29 51.85 8.64 23.79
CA LEU A 29 50.84 9.61 23.40
C LEU A 29 50.65 9.63 21.88
N MET A 30 51.75 9.75 21.13
CA MET A 30 51.69 9.87 19.68
C MET A 30 51.03 8.65 19.03
N ILE A 31 51.45 7.44 19.41
CA ILE A 31 50.87 6.21 18.88
C ILE A 31 49.38 6.11 19.24
N THR A 32 49.02 6.43 20.48
CA THR A 32 47.62 6.37 20.93
C THR A 32 46.73 7.33 20.13
N LEU A 33 47.20 8.56 19.90
CA LEU A 33 46.47 9.53 19.09
C LEU A 33 46.35 9.06 17.63
N ILE A 34 47.41 8.50 17.04
CA ILE A 34 47.37 7.94 15.68
C ILE A 34 46.34 6.81 15.58
N ILE A 35 46.31 5.90 16.57
CA ILE A 35 45.35 4.78 16.60
C ILE A 35 43.91 5.31 16.72
N ILE A 36 43.64 6.21 17.67
CA ILE A 36 42.30 6.79 17.85
C ILE A 36 41.86 7.55 16.60
N SER A 37 42.74 8.37 16.01
CA SER A 37 42.44 9.09 14.77
C SER A 37 42.09 8.15 13.63
N THR A 38 42.85 7.06 13.47
CA THR A 38 42.61 6.06 12.42
C THR A 38 41.26 5.35 12.61
N ILE A 39 40.95 4.95 13.86
CA ILE A 39 39.67 4.31 14.18
C ILE A 39 38.50 5.26 13.91
N LEU A 40 38.60 6.53 14.33
CA LEU A 40 37.54 7.52 14.15
C LEU A 40 37.21 7.71 12.66
N ILE A 41 38.23 7.86 11.81
CA ILE A 41 38.03 8.02 10.35
C ILE A 41 37.26 6.83 9.76
N TYR A 42 37.64 5.60 10.12
CA TYR A 42 36.96 4.39 9.64
C TYR A 42 35.51 4.28 10.13
N THR A 43 35.24 4.67 11.37
CA THR A 43 33.88 4.56 11.94
C THR A 43 32.88 5.52 11.31
N ILE A 44 33.31 6.70 10.85
CA ILE A 44 32.42 7.71 10.26
C ILE A 44 31.75 7.19 9.00
N THR A 45 32.52 6.60 8.08
CA THR A 45 31.98 6.10 6.80
C THR A 45 31.02 4.94 6.98
N ALA A 46 31.27 4.05 7.94
CA ALA A 46 30.37 2.92 8.22
C ALA A 46 29.05 3.37 8.88
N TYR A 47 29.06 4.46 9.64
CA TYR A 47 27.88 4.93 10.36
C TYR A 47 26.81 5.52 9.43
N GLU A 48 27.20 6.17 8.33
CA GLU A 48 26.28 6.82 7.40
C GLU A 48 25.32 5.82 6.73
N GLU A 49 25.81 4.66 6.29
CA GLU A 49 24.98 3.61 5.68
C GLU A 49 23.94 3.06 6.66
N HIS A 50 24.35 2.82 7.91
CA HIS A 50 23.46 2.35 8.96
C HIS A 50 22.40 3.39 9.33
N LEU A 51 22.77 4.68 9.32
CA LEU A 51 21.81 5.75 9.52
C LEU A 51 20.77 5.81 8.41
N ILE A 52 21.19 5.73 7.14
CA ILE A 52 20.27 5.75 6.00
C ILE A 52 19.34 4.54 6.04
N ALA A 53 19.87 3.34 6.28
CA ALA A 53 19.06 2.12 6.42
C ALA A 53 18.06 2.22 7.58
N ALA A 54 18.47 2.79 8.73
CA ALA A 54 17.59 3.00 9.87
C ALA A 54 16.48 4.00 9.55
N LYS A 55 16.78 5.08 8.82
CA LYS A 55 15.78 6.04 8.33
C LYS A 55 14.76 5.35 7.43
N VAL A 56 15.20 4.65 6.39
CA VAL A 56 14.30 3.92 5.46
C VAL A 56 13.45 2.90 6.21
N THR A 57 14.04 2.15 7.15
CA THR A 57 13.32 1.16 7.95
C THR A 57 12.23 1.83 8.79
N ARG A 58 12.53 2.95 9.45
CA ARG A 58 11.56 3.73 10.21
C ARG A 58 10.43 4.24 9.32
N ALA A 59 10.76 4.83 8.17
CA ALA A 59 9.77 5.29 7.20
C ALA A 59 8.83 4.16 6.76
N ARG A 60 9.36 2.98 6.46
CA ARG A 60 8.57 1.80 6.09
C ARG A 60 7.60 1.39 7.18
N THR A 61 8.06 1.34 8.44
CA THR A 61 7.20 0.98 9.58
C THR A 61 6.06 1.98 9.77
N ASP A 62 6.36 3.29 9.71
CA ASP A 62 5.35 4.34 9.83
C ASP A 62 4.32 4.26 8.69
N ILE A 63 4.80 4.08 7.44
CA ILE A 63 3.93 3.94 6.26
C ILE A 63 3.04 2.69 6.36
N GLU A 64 3.56 1.58 6.89
CA GLU A 64 2.79 0.35 7.05
C GLU A 64 1.60 0.53 7.99
N GLU A 65 1.79 1.24 9.10
CA GLU A 65 0.72 1.59 10.04
C GLU A 65 -0.33 2.47 9.35
N ILE A 66 0.11 3.48 8.62
CA ILE A 66 -0.77 4.38 7.86
C ILE A 66 -1.57 3.61 6.80
N CYS A 67 -0.93 2.73 6.03
CA CYS A 67 -1.58 1.89 5.02
C CYS A 67 -2.67 1.00 5.64
N LYS A 68 -2.39 0.39 6.80
CA LYS A 68 -3.38 -0.41 7.54
C LYS A 68 -4.58 0.44 7.95
N ALA A 69 -4.36 1.65 8.47
CA ALA A 69 -5.42 2.57 8.84
C ALA A 69 -6.26 3.02 7.63
N VAL A 70 -5.62 3.37 6.51
CA VAL A 70 -6.30 3.75 5.26
C VAL A 70 -7.15 2.59 4.73
N ARG A 71 -6.62 1.37 4.73
CA ARG A 71 -7.38 0.18 4.30
C ARG A 71 -8.59 -0.06 5.19
N TRP A 72 -8.43 0.09 6.51
CA TRP A 72 -9.53 -0.03 7.45
C TRP A 72 -10.61 1.03 7.22
N TYR A 73 -10.21 2.28 6.98
CA TYR A 73 -11.12 3.36 6.59
C TYR A 73 -11.90 3.03 5.32
N ASN A 74 -11.21 2.59 4.27
CA ASN A 74 -11.84 2.27 2.99
C ASN A 74 -12.89 1.16 3.12
N ILE A 75 -12.64 0.17 3.97
CA ILE A 75 -13.58 -0.91 4.24
C ILE A 75 -14.76 -0.42 5.06
N ARG A 76 -14.53 0.38 6.11
CA ARG A 76 -15.56 0.79 7.05
C ARG A 76 -16.50 1.87 6.53
N GLU A 77 -15.96 2.86 5.84
CA GLU A 77 -16.74 3.98 5.28
C GLU A 77 -17.24 3.70 3.86
N GLU A 78 -16.87 2.54 3.30
CA GLU A 78 -17.14 2.13 1.91
C GLU A 78 -16.73 3.19 0.86
N LYS A 79 -15.80 4.07 1.22
CA LYS A 79 -15.35 5.20 0.41
C LYS A 79 -13.83 5.29 0.45
N PRO A 80 -13.19 5.61 -0.70
CA PRO A 80 -11.75 5.80 -0.72
C PRO A 80 -11.36 7.01 0.13
N PHE A 81 -10.37 6.82 0.99
CA PHE A 81 -9.70 7.91 1.67
C PHE A 81 -9.13 8.89 0.65
N ALA A 82 -9.33 10.20 0.82
CA ALA A 82 -9.02 11.19 -0.21
C ALA A 82 -7.97 12.23 0.21
N ILE A 83 -7.52 12.22 1.46
CA ILE A 83 -6.55 13.20 1.97
C ILE A 83 -5.17 12.88 1.39
N GLY A 84 -4.52 13.86 0.75
CA GLY A 84 -3.23 13.67 0.07
C GLY A 84 -2.00 13.79 0.97
N THR A 85 -2.13 14.34 2.17
CA THR A 85 -0.99 14.56 3.09
C THR A 85 -1.38 14.26 4.52
N PHE A 86 -0.60 13.42 5.18
CA PHE A 86 -0.82 13.03 6.57
C PHE A 86 -0.29 14.09 7.53
N THR A 87 -1.09 15.13 7.77
CA THR A 87 -0.86 16.08 8.86
C THR A 87 -2.05 16.11 9.82
N PRO A 88 -1.83 16.43 11.11
CA PRO A 88 -2.93 16.52 12.07
C PRO A 88 -4.05 17.48 11.65
N LEU A 89 -3.71 18.54 10.91
CA LEU A 89 -4.66 19.53 10.41
C LEU A 89 -5.66 18.95 9.42
N TYR A 90 -5.21 18.08 8.50
CA TYR A 90 -6.07 17.51 7.47
C TYR A 90 -6.80 16.24 7.93
N LEU A 91 -6.20 15.49 8.85
CA LEU A 91 -6.72 14.18 9.27
C LEU A 91 -7.92 14.27 10.21
N GLY A 92 -8.02 15.32 11.02
CA GLY A 92 -9.19 15.52 11.90
C GLY A 92 -9.53 14.28 12.74
N THR A 93 -10.76 13.76 12.57
CA THR A 93 -11.28 12.57 13.30
C THR A 93 -10.70 11.24 12.82
N PHE A 94 -9.92 11.22 11.74
CA PHE A 94 -9.20 10.02 11.32
C PHE A 94 -8.18 9.59 12.39
N ILE A 95 -7.54 10.56 13.03
CA ILE A 95 -6.72 10.35 14.23
C ILE A 95 -7.67 10.06 15.41
N GLY A 96 -7.41 8.96 16.10
CA GLY A 96 -8.24 8.43 17.20
C GLY A 96 -9.21 7.33 16.76
N ASN A 97 -9.76 7.40 15.53
CA ASN A 97 -10.68 6.38 15.02
C ASN A 97 -9.97 5.28 14.22
N PHE A 98 -9.00 5.65 13.39
CA PHE A 98 -8.29 4.74 12.48
C PHE A 98 -6.78 4.72 12.76
N LEU A 99 -6.21 5.84 13.22
CA LEU A 99 -4.81 5.92 13.67
C LEU A 99 -4.76 6.17 15.19
N GLU A 100 -3.94 5.42 15.92
CA GLU A 100 -3.84 5.57 17.38
C GLU A 100 -3.21 6.91 17.81
N LYS A 101 -2.27 7.40 17.01
CA LYS A 101 -1.51 8.64 17.29
C LYS A 101 -1.52 9.54 16.07
N ALA A 102 -1.13 10.80 16.23
CA ALA A 102 -0.84 11.64 15.07
C ALA A 102 0.35 11.02 14.30
N PRO A 103 0.27 10.92 12.96
CA PRO A 103 1.38 10.39 12.19
C PRO A 103 2.61 11.30 12.37
N PRO A 104 3.80 10.73 12.63
CA PRO A 104 5.01 11.50 12.74
C PRO A 104 5.43 12.08 11.38
N PHE A 105 6.36 13.03 11.41
CA PHE A 105 7.11 13.37 10.21
C PHE A 105 8.03 12.21 9.84
N ASP A 106 8.30 12.08 8.55
CA ASP A 106 9.26 11.12 8.03
C ASP A 106 10.68 11.41 8.54
N PRO A 107 11.63 10.48 8.38
CA PRO A 107 13.00 10.63 8.87
C PRO A 107 13.80 11.78 8.24
N TRP A 108 13.24 12.43 7.20
CA TRP A 108 13.81 13.58 6.50
C TRP A 108 13.06 14.88 6.81
N GLY A 109 12.02 14.84 7.66
CA GLY A 109 11.29 16.00 8.17
C GLY A 109 10.09 16.42 7.33
N LYS A 110 9.61 15.60 6.40
CA LYS A 110 8.40 15.84 5.61
C LYS A 110 7.22 15.01 6.10
N PRO A 111 5.98 15.49 5.93
CA PRO A 111 4.81 14.66 6.19
C PRO A 111 4.67 13.58 5.10
N TYR A 112 4.21 12.39 5.51
CA TYR A 112 3.87 11.33 4.57
C TYR A 112 2.77 11.78 3.59
N ARG A 113 2.85 11.29 2.35
CA ARG A 113 1.93 11.61 1.26
C ARG A 113 1.11 10.39 0.87
N HIS A 114 -0.04 10.68 0.27
CA HIS A 114 -1.01 9.69 -0.14
C HIS A 114 -1.50 9.99 -1.54
N ASN A 115 -1.53 8.97 -2.38
CA ASN A 115 -2.15 9.03 -3.69
C ASN A 115 -3.26 7.99 -3.78
N PRO A 116 -4.55 8.40 -3.69
CA PRO A 116 -5.68 7.49 -3.72
C PRO A 116 -5.87 6.79 -5.08
N ASP A 117 -5.44 7.42 -6.17
CA ASP A 117 -5.60 6.88 -7.52
C ASP A 117 -4.66 5.70 -7.77
N LEU A 118 -3.44 5.80 -7.22
CA LEU A 118 -2.44 4.73 -7.27
C LEU A 118 -2.59 3.69 -6.16
N GLY A 119 -3.29 4.06 -5.07
CA GLY A 119 -3.42 3.21 -3.90
C GLY A 119 -2.13 3.14 -3.08
N ILE A 120 -1.38 4.24 -3.01
CA ILE A 120 -0.08 4.29 -2.34
C ILE A 120 -0.02 5.33 -1.22
N VAL A 121 0.80 5.02 -0.22
CA VAL A 121 1.33 5.96 0.76
C VAL A 121 2.84 5.97 0.59
N PHE A 122 3.43 7.17 0.61
CA PHE A 122 4.86 7.32 0.37
C PHE A 122 5.50 8.47 1.17
N SER A 123 6.81 8.39 1.33
CA SER A 123 7.67 9.49 1.78
C SER A 123 8.51 9.96 0.60
N THR A 124 8.73 11.27 0.48
CA THR A 124 9.47 11.93 -0.61
C THR A 124 10.99 11.83 -0.50
N GLY A 125 11.47 10.88 0.30
CA GLY A 125 12.89 10.63 0.50
C GLY A 125 13.73 11.83 0.97
N PRO A 126 15.07 11.66 0.93
CA PRO A 126 16.05 12.72 1.13
C PRO A 126 16.00 13.87 0.12
N ASP A 127 15.61 13.61 -1.13
CA ASP A 127 15.65 14.62 -2.20
C ASP A 127 14.47 15.61 -2.17
N PHE A 128 13.41 15.28 -1.42
CA PHE A 128 12.17 16.04 -1.27
C PHE A 128 11.37 16.23 -2.56
N VAL A 129 11.58 15.38 -3.55
CA VAL A 129 10.87 15.37 -4.83
C VAL A 129 9.90 14.20 -4.81
N GLU A 130 8.65 14.45 -5.19
CA GLU A 130 7.66 13.36 -5.22
C GLU A 130 7.89 12.44 -6.43
N PHE A 131 7.68 11.14 -6.20
CA PHE A 131 7.58 10.09 -7.21
C PHE A 131 6.85 10.57 -8.47
N GLY A 132 7.49 10.39 -9.63
CA GLY A 132 6.93 10.73 -10.94
C GLY A 132 6.95 12.22 -11.31
N SER A 133 7.44 13.12 -10.43
CA SER A 133 7.51 14.56 -10.72
C SER A 133 8.62 14.96 -11.69
N ARG A 134 9.69 14.15 -11.77
CA ARG A 134 10.84 14.40 -12.66
C ARG A 134 11.19 13.15 -13.46
N PRO A 135 11.10 13.20 -14.80
CA PRO A 135 11.59 12.10 -15.63
C PRO A 135 13.11 11.93 -15.45
N GLY A 136 13.55 10.75 -15.03
CA GLY A 136 14.97 10.40 -14.90
C GLY A 136 15.64 10.75 -13.57
N ALA A 137 14.90 11.22 -12.56
CA ALA A 137 15.41 11.28 -11.19
C ALA A 137 15.59 9.85 -10.64
N LEU A 138 16.66 9.61 -9.88
CA LEU A 138 16.79 8.39 -9.08
C LEU A 138 15.73 8.46 -7.99
N ASP A 139 14.81 7.50 -7.98
CA ASP A 139 13.73 7.42 -7.01
C ASP A 139 14.28 6.94 -5.66
N ASP A 140 14.34 7.86 -4.68
CA ASP A 140 14.71 7.57 -3.29
C ASP A 140 13.47 7.52 -2.37
N ASP A 141 12.27 7.60 -2.94
CA ASP A 141 11.01 7.54 -2.22
C ASP A 141 10.81 6.17 -1.57
N VAL A 142 10.26 6.20 -0.36
CA VAL A 142 9.79 5.00 0.32
C VAL A 142 8.31 4.87 0.02
N VAL A 143 7.95 3.99 -0.90
CA VAL A 143 6.56 3.76 -1.34
C VAL A 143 6.01 2.44 -0.82
N MET A 144 4.74 2.43 -0.40
CA MET A 144 4.01 1.20 -0.10
C MET A 144 2.60 1.25 -0.69
N HIS A 145 2.17 0.13 -1.27
CA HIS A 145 0.83 -0.05 -1.82
C HIS A 145 -0.12 -0.60 -0.75
N TYR A 146 -1.27 0.05 -0.56
CA TYR A 146 -2.38 -0.49 0.24
C TYR A 146 -3.50 -1.10 -0.62
N LEU A 147 -3.50 -0.82 -1.93
CA LEU A 147 -4.30 -1.52 -2.94
C LEU A 147 -3.43 -2.53 -3.71
N PRO A 148 -4.03 -3.57 -4.33
CA PRO A 148 -3.27 -4.54 -5.13
C PRO A 148 -2.48 -3.87 -6.26
N GLU A 149 -1.23 -4.29 -6.45
CA GLU A 149 -0.36 -3.81 -7.54
C GLU A 149 -0.83 -4.25 -8.94
N ASP A 150 -1.54 -5.38 -8.98
CA ASP A 150 -2.15 -5.90 -10.19
C ASP A 150 -3.45 -5.16 -10.47
N PHE A 151 -3.61 -4.72 -11.72
CA PHE A 151 -4.84 -4.08 -12.15
C PHE A 151 -5.82 -5.15 -12.67
N CYS A 152 -6.74 -5.59 -11.81
CA CYS A 152 -7.72 -6.62 -12.10
C CYS A 152 -9.13 -6.23 -11.61
N ILE A 153 -10.13 -7.04 -11.98
CA ILE A 153 -11.49 -6.95 -11.45
C ILE A 153 -11.51 -7.65 -10.09
N THR A 154 -11.98 -6.96 -9.05
CA THR A 154 -12.05 -7.53 -7.69
C THR A 154 -13.43 -8.10 -7.38
N ARG A 155 -14.48 -7.52 -7.96
CA ARG A 155 -15.86 -7.92 -7.67
C ARG A 155 -16.76 -7.68 -8.87
N ALA A 156 -17.67 -8.62 -9.10
CA ALA A 156 -18.81 -8.45 -9.99
C ALA A 156 -20.08 -8.77 -9.20
N ALA A 157 -20.91 -7.76 -8.98
CA ALA A 157 -22.12 -7.86 -8.16
C ALA A 157 -23.35 -7.57 -9.02
N TYR A 158 -24.28 -8.52 -9.07
CA TYR A 158 -25.61 -8.29 -9.64
C TYR A 158 -26.47 -7.51 -8.65
N ILE A 159 -27.13 -6.48 -9.17
CA ILE A 159 -28.04 -5.57 -8.47
C ILE A 159 -29.40 -5.72 -9.14
N ASP A 160 -30.35 -6.22 -8.35
CA ASP A 160 -31.77 -6.28 -8.69
C ASP A 160 -32.36 -4.88 -8.46
N SER A 161 -32.57 -4.13 -9.54
CA SER A 161 -33.00 -2.73 -9.47
C SER A 161 -34.50 -2.60 -9.25
N ASN A 162 -35.27 -3.56 -9.76
CA ASN A 162 -36.74 -3.57 -9.72
C ASN A 162 -37.31 -4.43 -8.57
N GLN A 163 -36.43 -5.09 -7.81
CA GLN A 163 -36.73 -5.95 -6.66
C GLN A 163 -37.64 -7.14 -6.97
N ASN A 164 -37.66 -7.59 -8.22
CA ASN A 164 -38.54 -8.68 -8.66
C ASN A 164 -37.92 -10.08 -8.46
N ASN A 165 -36.69 -10.15 -7.94
CA ASN A 165 -35.91 -11.38 -7.73
C ASN A 165 -35.63 -12.20 -9.00
N GLN A 166 -35.86 -11.64 -10.19
CA GLN A 166 -35.57 -12.26 -11.48
C GLN A 166 -34.45 -11.49 -12.17
N VAL A 167 -33.61 -12.20 -12.93
CA VAL A 167 -32.57 -11.53 -13.72
C VAL A 167 -33.20 -11.08 -15.04
N ASP A 168 -33.58 -9.81 -15.15
CA ASP A 168 -34.29 -9.29 -16.31
C ASP A 168 -33.81 -7.89 -16.75
N PHE A 169 -34.59 -7.24 -17.63
CA PHE A 169 -34.26 -5.91 -18.11
C PHE A 169 -34.46 -4.85 -17.03
N GLY A 170 -33.55 -3.89 -16.96
CA GLY A 170 -33.55 -2.85 -15.94
C GLY A 170 -32.64 -3.15 -14.74
N ASP A 171 -32.22 -4.40 -14.58
CA ASP A 171 -31.18 -4.76 -13.63
C ASP A 171 -29.78 -4.37 -14.12
N GLU A 172 -28.83 -4.39 -13.19
CA GLU A 172 -27.45 -4.05 -13.50
C GLU A 172 -26.44 -5.00 -12.85
N VAL A 173 -25.28 -5.13 -13.48
CA VAL A 173 -24.09 -5.74 -12.88
C VAL A 173 -23.08 -4.64 -12.62
N GLU A 174 -22.77 -4.42 -11.34
CA GLU A 174 -21.71 -3.52 -10.89
C GLU A 174 -20.39 -4.29 -10.87
N ILE A 175 -19.42 -3.79 -11.64
CA ILE A 175 -18.06 -4.31 -11.69
C ILE A 175 -17.18 -3.34 -10.90
N THR A 176 -16.45 -3.87 -9.92
CA THR A 176 -15.48 -3.14 -9.11
C THR A 176 -14.06 -3.56 -9.51
N LEU A 177 -13.22 -2.57 -9.74
CA LEU A 177 -11.82 -2.69 -10.10
C LEU A 177 -10.95 -2.64 -8.84
N ALA A 178 -9.75 -3.22 -8.91
CA ALA A 178 -8.78 -3.21 -7.80
C ALA A 178 -8.30 -1.81 -7.44
N ARG A 179 -8.21 -0.92 -8.44
CA ARG A 179 -7.73 0.46 -8.32
C ARG A 179 -8.60 1.39 -9.15
N PRO A 180 -8.64 2.69 -8.81
CA PRO A 180 -9.23 3.70 -9.68
C PRO A 180 -8.60 3.67 -11.08
N ALA A 181 -9.43 3.85 -12.09
CA ALA A 181 -9.05 3.79 -13.49
C ALA A 181 -9.69 4.91 -14.30
N GLN A 182 -9.01 5.27 -15.38
CA GLN A 182 -9.56 6.04 -16.46
C GLN A 182 -10.33 5.10 -17.40
N MET A 183 -11.59 5.42 -17.65
CA MET A 183 -12.50 4.62 -18.47
C MET A 183 -12.99 5.47 -19.63
N ALA A 184 -12.57 5.13 -20.85
CA ALA A 184 -12.91 5.84 -22.06
C ALA A 184 -13.45 4.87 -23.12
N ASN A 185 -14.69 5.08 -23.55
CA ASN A 185 -15.37 4.26 -24.57
C ASN A 185 -15.43 2.76 -24.24
N VAL A 186 -15.69 2.43 -22.97
CA VAL A 186 -15.83 1.03 -22.52
C VAL A 186 -17.05 0.38 -23.17
N ASN A 187 -16.87 -0.81 -23.74
CA ASN A 187 -17.91 -1.57 -24.40
C ASN A 187 -18.22 -2.87 -23.65
N VAL A 188 -19.42 -3.41 -23.87
CA VAL A 188 -19.81 -4.70 -23.24
C VAL A 188 -18.92 -5.84 -23.72
N PHE A 189 -18.46 -5.78 -24.97
CA PHE A 189 -17.57 -6.78 -25.55
C PHE A 189 -16.17 -6.81 -24.91
N ASP A 190 -15.81 -5.79 -24.13
CA ASP A 190 -14.61 -5.79 -23.31
C ASP A 190 -14.72 -6.80 -22.16
N PHE A 191 -15.92 -7.33 -21.87
CA PHE A 191 -16.16 -8.33 -20.83
C PHE A 191 -16.72 -9.62 -21.43
N LYS A 192 -16.02 -10.73 -21.20
CA LYS A 192 -16.49 -12.08 -21.51
C LYS A 192 -17.14 -12.70 -20.30
N THR A 193 -18.18 -13.49 -20.53
CA THR A 193 -18.74 -14.37 -19.50
C THR A 193 -18.45 -15.81 -19.83
N LEU A 194 -18.32 -16.64 -18.80
CA LEU A 194 -18.30 -18.10 -18.91
C LEU A 194 -19.47 -18.67 -18.12
N ASN A 195 -20.00 -19.80 -18.58
CA ASN A 195 -21.08 -20.55 -17.93
C ASN A 195 -22.31 -19.67 -17.59
N PRO A 196 -23.03 -19.12 -18.59
CA PRO A 196 -22.88 -19.30 -20.03
C PRO A 196 -22.04 -18.20 -20.72
N GLU A 197 -21.59 -18.47 -21.94
CA GLU A 197 -20.93 -17.46 -22.78
C GLU A 197 -21.91 -16.38 -23.24
N SER A 198 -21.42 -15.14 -23.35
CA SER A 198 -22.20 -13.97 -23.80
C SER A 198 -23.50 -13.75 -23.02
N ALA A 199 -23.45 -13.92 -21.70
CA ALA A 199 -24.61 -13.87 -20.81
C ALA A 199 -25.21 -12.47 -20.66
N PHE A 200 -24.49 -11.41 -21.05
CA PHE A 200 -24.94 -10.02 -20.89
C PHE A 200 -25.98 -9.55 -21.94
N GLY A 201 -26.23 -10.32 -23.00
CA GLY A 201 -27.21 -9.93 -24.02
C GLY A 201 -26.94 -8.56 -24.63
N SER A 202 -27.95 -7.69 -24.67
CA SER A 202 -27.84 -6.31 -25.17
C SER A 202 -27.60 -5.30 -24.04
N ALA A 203 -26.79 -5.65 -23.05
CA ALA A 203 -26.40 -4.72 -21.99
C ALA A 203 -25.76 -3.45 -22.56
N LYS A 204 -25.81 -2.36 -21.78
CA LYS A 204 -25.09 -1.13 -22.04
C LYS A 204 -24.15 -0.83 -20.90
N VAL A 205 -22.91 -0.43 -21.21
CA VAL A 205 -21.95 0.01 -20.21
C VAL A 205 -22.25 1.44 -19.79
N VAL A 206 -22.30 1.67 -18.49
CA VAL A 206 -22.33 2.97 -17.84
C VAL A 206 -21.09 3.07 -16.97
N ALA A 207 -20.05 3.70 -17.50
CA ALA A 207 -18.79 3.92 -16.81
C ALA A 207 -18.56 5.43 -16.58
N PRO A 208 -18.16 5.86 -15.37
CA PRO A 208 -17.69 7.22 -15.15
C PRO A 208 -16.35 7.44 -15.86
N GLN A 209 -15.98 8.70 -16.17
CA GLN A 209 -14.68 9.00 -16.81
C GLN A 209 -13.48 8.61 -15.93
N LYS A 210 -13.65 8.70 -14.61
CA LYS A 210 -12.69 8.31 -13.58
C LYS A 210 -13.43 7.61 -12.44
N GLY A 211 -12.93 6.46 -12.00
CA GLY A 211 -13.49 5.74 -10.86
C GLY A 211 -12.98 4.31 -10.76
N SER A 212 -13.40 3.59 -9.73
CA SER A 212 -13.09 2.18 -9.54
C SER A 212 -14.28 1.26 -9.87
N THR A 213 -15.43 1.82 -10.25
CA THR A 213 -16.64 1.05 -10.55
C THR A 213 -17.21 1.41 -11.91
N LEU A 214 -17.80 0.41 -12.56
CA LEU A 214 -18.57 0.56 -13.79
C LEU A 214 -19.80 -0.35 -13.73
N ARG A 215 -20.85 0.01 -14.45
CA ARG A 215 -22.13 -0.70 -14.42
C ARG A 215 -22.50 -1.21 -15.80
N LEU A 216 -23.01 -2.43 -15.86
CA LEU A 216 -23.60 -3.03 -17.05
C LEU A 216 -25.11 -3.09 -16.84
N VAL A 217 -25.85 -2.22 -17.51
CA VAL A 217 -27.31 -2.14 -17.38
C VAL A 217 -27.96 -2.99 -18.47
N PHE A 218 -28.86 -3.89 -18.11
CA PHE A 218 -29.54 -4.75 -19.08
C PHE A 218 -30.65 -4.01 -19.80
N THR A 219 -30.50 -3.86 -21.11
CA THR A 219 -31.47 -3.17 -21.98
C THR A 219 -31.98 -4.10 -23.09
N PRO A 220 -33.21 -3.91 -23.58
CA PRO A 220 -33.72 -4.63 -24.75
C PRO A 220 -32.82 -4.42 -25.98
N PRO A 221 -32.77 -5.35 -26.97
CA PRO A 221 -33.74 -6.44 -27.19
C PRO A 221 -33.36 -7.83 -26.65
N VAL A 222 -32.08 -8.11 -26.37
CA VAL A 222 -31.66 -9.46 -25.93
C VAL A 222 -31.53 -9.53 -24.42
N ALA A 223 -32.34 -10.39 -23.80
CA ALA A 223 -32.35 -10.59 -22.35
C ALA A 223 -31.04 -11.22 -21.84
N PRO A 224 -30.64 -10.91 -20.59
CA PRO A 224 -29.49 -11.54 -19.96
C PRO A 224 -29.75 -13.03 -19.68
N LYS A 225 -28.69 -13.84 -19.71
CA LYS A 225 -28.71 -15.30 -19.44
C LYS A 225 -27.85 -15.67 -18.23
N ILE A 226 -27.67 -14.74 -17.30
CA ILE A 226 -26.76 -14.88 -16.17
C ILE A 226 -27.33 -15.86 -15.15
N LYS A 227 -26.49 -16.78 -14.69
CA LYS A 227 -26.76 -17.65 -13.54
C LYS A 227 -25.92 -17.17 -12.37
N LEU A 228 -26.58 -16.62 -11.36
CA LEU A 228 -25.91 -16.10 -10.16
C LEU A 228 -25.11 -17.21 -9.46
N GLY A 229 -23.86 -16.93 -9.10
CA GLY A 229 -22.96 -17.88 -8.44
C GLY A 229 -22.26 -18.88 -9.38
N GLU A 230 -22.69 -18.99 -10.65
CA GLU A 230 -22.07 -19.87 -11.65
C GLU A 230 -21.39 -19.07 -12.77
N THR A 231 -22.03 -18.00 -13.22
CA THR A 231 -21.52 -17.19 -14.33
C THR A 231 -20.28 -16.44 -13.88
N LYS A 232 -19.19 -16.67 -14.59
CA LYS A 232 -17.90 -16.02 -14.37
C LYS A 232 -17.72 -14.89 -15.35
N LEU A 233 -17.03 -13.84 -14.92
CA LEU A 233 -16.72 -12.64 -15.67
C LEU A 233 -15.21 -12.54 -15.84
N LEU A 234 -14.81 -12.28 -17.08
CA LEU A 234 -13.42 -12.12 -17.49
C LEU A 234 -13.31 -10.82 -18.28
N PRO A 235 -12.25 -10.02 -18.10
CA PRO A 235 -11.91 -9.02 -19.09
C PRO A 235 -11.42 -9.69 -20.39
N PHE A 236 -11.74 -9.09 -21.52
CA PHE A 236 -11.12 -9.45 -22.80
C PHE A 236 -9.62 -9.08 -22.74
N TYR A 237 -8.77 -9.76 -23.49
CA TYR A 237 -7.32 -9.50 -23.41
C TYR A 237 -6.98 -8.06 -23.85
N ASP A 238 -6.17 -7.37 -23.03
CA ASP A 238 -5.60 -6.05 -23.27
C ASP A 238 -6.61 -4.94 -23.61
N ILE A 239 -7.52 -4.68 -22.68
CA ILE A 239 -8.52 -3.62 -22.81
C ILE A 239 -7.85 -2.25 -22.76
N GLN A 240 -7.81 -1.57 -23.91
CA GLN A 240 -7.29 -0.21 -24.03
C GLN A 240 -8.29 0.86 -23.53
N SER A 241 -9.57 0.50 -23.37
CA SER A 241 -10.63 1.41 -22.90
C SER A 241 -10.57 1.67 -21.39
N ILE A 242 -9.86 0.83 -20.63
CA ILE A 242 -9.72 0.91 -19.17
C ILE A 242 -8.25 0.87 -18.80
N LYS A 243 -7.73 1.96 -18.23
CA LYS A 243 -6.33 2.09 -17.81
C LYS A 243 -6.23 2.62 -16.40
N ASP A 244 -5.30 2.09 -15.61
CA ASP A 244 -5.02 2.65 -14.29
C ASP A 244 -4.23 3.98 -14.40
N PHE A 245 -4.01 4.63 -13.26
CA PHE A 245 -3.26 5.89 -13.19
C PHE A 245 -1.75 5.71 -13.00
N SER A 246 -1.24 4.48 -13.09
CA SER A 246 0.20 4.22 -12.89
C SER A 246 1.06 4.78 -14.02
N HIS A 247 2.36 4.89 -13.78
CA HIS A 247 3.33 5.38 -14.76
C HIS A 247 4.39 4.30 -15.02
N PRO A 248 4.35 3.58 -16.17
CA PRO A 248 3.38 3.71 -17.27
C PRO A 248 1.99 3.13 -16.94
N PRO A 249 0.90 3.62 -17.57
CA PRO A 249 -0.45 3.12 -17.30
C PRO A 249 -0.60 1.63 -17.65
N LYS A 250 -1.13 0.84 -16.72
CA LYS A 250 -1.44 -0.58 -16.91
C LYS A 250 -2.86 -0.75 -17.44
N THR A 251 -3.03 -1.66 -18.39
CA THR A 251 -4.35 -2.11 -18.89
C THR A 251 -4.94 -3.18 -17.98
N LEU A 252 -6.26 -3.37 -18.05
CA LEU A 252 -6.97 -4.32 -17.19
C LEU A 252 -6.52 -5.76 -17.51
N GLY A 253 -5.89 -6.41 -16.52
CA GLY A 253 -5.36 -7.76 -16.66
C GLY A 253 -6.43 -8.84 -16.54
N SER A 254 -6.24 -9.95 -17.26
CA SER A 254 -7.13 -11.13 -17.26
C SER A 254 -6.69 -12.20 -16.24
N VAL A 255 -6.19 -11.78 -15.08
CA VAL A 255 -5.52 -12.69 -14.14
C VAL A 255 -6.50 -13.63 -13.44
N GLU A 256 -7.72 -13.16 -13.14
CA GLU A 256 -8.68 -13.94 -12.35
C GLU A 256 -10.10 -13.89 -12.90
N GLU A 257 -10.77 -15.05 -12.89
CA GLU A 257 -12.19 -15.16 -13.24
C GLU A 257 -13.03 -14.74 -12.04
N VAL A 258 -13.90 -13.75 -12.21
CA VAL A 258 -14.73 -13.22 -11.10
C VAL A 258 -16.15 -13.76 -11.22
N VAL A 259 -16.61 -14.48 -10.20
CA VAL A 259 -17.99 -15.00 -10.18
C VAL A 259 -18.97 -13.86 -9.92
N ILE A 260 -20.02 -13.77 -10.76
CA ILE A 260 -21.10 -12.81 -10.58
C ILE A 260 -22.00 -13.29 -9.44
N ASN A 261 -22.00 -12.56 -8.34
CA ASN A 261 -22.82 -12.86 -7.16
C ASN A 261 -23.88 -11.80 -6.95
N ARG A 262 -24.98 -12.15 -6.29
CA ARG A 262 -25.95 -11.15 -5.81
C ARG A 262 -25.25 -10.23 -4.80
N ARG A 263 -25.43 -8.92 -4.95
CA ARG A 263 -24.91 -7.94 -3.97
C ARG A 263 -25.49 -8.29 -2.60
N ARG A 264 -24.61 -8.52 -1.62
CA ARG A 264 -25.04 -8.66 -0.22
C ARG A 264 -25.49 -7.29 0.26
N MET A 265 -26.75 -7.21 0.72
CA MET A 265 -27.28 -6.04 1.44
C MET A 265 -26.58 -5.90 2.79
#